data_AF-A0A2D8HXY4-F1
#
_entry.id   AF-A0A2D8HXY4-F1
#
_cell.length_a   1.000
_cell.length_b   1.000
_cell.length_c   1.000
_cell.angle_alpha   90.00
_cell.angle_beta   90.00
_cell.angle_gamma   90.00
#
_symmetry.space_group_name_H-M   'P 1'
#
loop_
_entity.id
_entity.type
_entity.pdbx_description
1 polymer ?
#
loop_
_entity_poly.entity_id
_entity_poly.type
_entity_poly.pdbx_seq_one_letter_code
_entity_poly.pdbx_strand_id
1 'polypeptide(L)'
;MKFSEQWLREWVNPDISSHELSEQLSMAGLEVDAVEPVADEFHTVVVGEVIECGPHPDADKLQITKVNVGEGEPVDIVCGAPNCRQGIKVAVAKVGAVLPGDFKIKKAKLRGQPSNGMLCSFKELGLIDEHEGIIELPTDAPVGEDYRKYLQLDDNSIDIDLTPNRGDCLSIRGIAREVGVLNRMDVSAPQSSEVKATIDDVLSITLSAAEQCPRYLGRVVKGVDLTRPTPVWMTEKLRRSGIRSIDPVVDITNYVLLELGHPMHAFDLDALEGDITVRLAQPKEQLTLLDDQEVELDEDTLVIADDNKALAMAGVYGGKNSGVTENSQNIFLESAFFAPDAILGKARRYGLHTDASHRYERGVDPQLQRAAMERATELLLAICGGEAGPVTEAVAEEFLPQRSDITLRISRLAKVLGVSIADDSVTEILERLGFDVSFDGQQWQVGVPSYRFDLSIEEDLIEE
;
A
#
# COMPACT_ATOMS: atom_id res chain seq x y z
N MET A 1 10.94 -4.65 -3.28
CA MET A 1 9.67 -3.93 -3.05
C MET A 1 8.98 -3.86 -4.39
N LYS A 2 7.75 -4.37 -4.48
CA LYS A 2 6.96 -4.32 -5.71
C LYS A 2 6.05 -3.11 -5.77
N PHE A 3 5.87 -2.53 -6.95
CA PHE A 3 4.91 -1.47 -7.20
C PHE A 3 4.40 -1.46 -8.64
N SER A 4 3.24 -0.84 -8.88
CA SER A 4 2.69 -0.61 -10.22
C SER A 4 3.37 0.58 -10.91
N GLU A 5 3.83 0.37 -12.14
CA GLU A 5 4.41 1.44 -12.97
C GLU A 5 3.37 2.55 -13.24
N GLN A 6 2.13 2.20 -13.59
CA GLN A 6 1.06 3.19 -13.76
C GLN A 6 0.81 3.99 -12.49
N TRP A 7 0.81 3.34 -11.31
CA TRP A 7 0.63 4.06 -10.05
C TRP A 7 1.77 5.04 -9.79
N LEU A 8 3.02 4.68 -10.09
CA LEU A 8 4.14 5.62 -10.05
C LEU A 8 3.94 6.78 -11.04
N ARG A 9 3.44 6.49 -12.24
CA ARG A 9 3.14 7.50 -13.28
C ARG A 9 2.01 8.45 -12.95
N GLU A 10 1.13 8.12 -11.99
CA GLU A 10 0.18 9.09 -11.43
C GLU A 10 0.88 10.23 -10.68
N TRP A 11 2.08 9.96 -10.13
CA TRP A 11 2.87 10.94 -9.38
C TRP A 11 3.88 11.66 -10.28
N VAL A 12 4.56 10.93 -11.16
CA VAL A 12 5.56 11.46 -12.08
C VAL A 12 5.61 10.62 -13.36
N ASN A 13 5.33 11.24 -14.50
CA ASN A 13 5.19 10.54 -15.78
C ASN A 13 6.22 11.00 -16.82
N PRO A 14 7.49 10.57 -16.73
CA PRO A 14 8.47 10.88 -17.75
C PRO A 14 8.09 10.23 -19.09
N ASP A 15 8.38 10.93 -20.20
CA ASP A 15 8.14 10.47 -21.57
C ASP A 15 9.22 9.46 -22.00
N ILE A 16 9.29 8.36 -21.26
CA ILE A 16 10.22 7.24 -21.44
C ILE A 16 9.46 5.92 -21.34
N SER A 17 9.97 4.90 -22.01
CA SER A 17 9.42 3.55 -21.97
C SER A 17 9.60 2.90 -20.58
N SER A 18 8.85 1.83 -20.32
CA SER A 18 9.01 1.01 -19.11
C SER A 18 10.44 0.50 -18.93
N HIS A 19 11.10 0.11 -20.02
CA HIS A 19 12.49 -0.35 -19.99
C HIS A 19 13.46 0.75 -19.57
N GLU A 20 13.34 1.94 -20.17
CA GLU A 20 14.18 3.09 -19.81
C GLU A 20 13.95 3.53 -18.37
N LEU A 21 12.71 3.47 -17.88
CA LEU A 21 12.39 3.74 -16.47
C LEU A 21 13.08 2.74 -15.54
N SER A 22 13.04 1.44 -15.85
CA SER A 22 13.71 0.40 -15.04
C SER A 22 15.23 0.56 -15.04
N GLU A 23 15.83 0.87 -16.19
CA GLU A 23 17.27 1.19 -16.26
C GLU A 23 17.61 2.43 -15.44
N GLN A 24 16.79 3.47 -15.52
CA GLN A 24 16.98 4.72 -14.76
C GLN A 24 16.91 4.47 -13.25
N LEU A 25 15.96 3.68 -12.76
CA LEU A 25 15.87 3.29 -11.34
C LEU A 25 17.12 2.54 -10.89
N SER A 26 17.56 1.55 -11.68
CA SER A 26 18.76 0.76 -11.36
C SER A 26 20.01 1.64 -11.30
N MET A 27 20.15 2.60 -12.23
CA MET A 27 21.26 3.57 -12.24
C MET A 27 21.22 4.54 -11.07
N ALA A 28 20.07 4.75 -10.44
CA ALA A 28 19.89 5.56 -9.23
C ALA A 28 20.17 4.77 -7.93
N GLY A 29 20.64 3.53 -8.03
CA GLY A 29 20.89 2.66 -6.88
C GLY A 29 19.65 1.91 -6.37
N LEU A 30 18.54 1.95 -7.11
CA LEU A 30 17.32 1.18 -6.84
C LEU A 30 17.27 0.00 -7.82
N GLU A 31 18.08 -1.04 -7.53
CA GLU A 31 18.27 -2.18 -8.45
C GLU A 31 16.93 -2.85 -8.78
N VAL A 32 16.59 -2.92 -10.07
CA VAL A 32 15.36 -3.57 -10.53
C VAL A 32 15.61 -5.06 -10.73
N ASP A 33 15.04 -5.88 -9.85
CA ASP A 33 15.15 -7.35 -9.91
C ASP A 33 14.27 -7.94 -11.02
N ALA A 34 13.05 -7.39 -11.18
CA ALA A 34 12.08 -7.92 -12.12
C ALA A 34 11.10 -6.85 -12.60
N VAL A 35 10.65 -7.01 -13.85
CA VAL A 35 9.53 -6.27 -14.44
C VAL A 35 8.56 -7.31 -14.99
N GLU A 36 7.40 -7.45 -14.35
CA GLU A 36 6.41 -8.48 -14.66
C GLU A 36 5.11 -7.81 -15.13
N PRO A 37 4.46 -8.27 -16.21
CA PRO A 37 3.15 -7.75 -16.59
C PRO A 37 2.13 -8.04 -15.48
N VAL A 38 1.23 -7.09 -15.20
CA VAL A 38 0.24 -7.26 -14.10
C VAL A 38 -0.86 -8.28 -14.43
N ALA A 39 -0.96 -8.69 -15.69
CA ALA A 39 -1.93 -9.62 -16.23
C ALA A 39 -1.38 -10.35 -17.45
N ASP A 40 -1.74 -11.62 -17.61
CA ASP A 40 -1.45 -12.37 -18.83
C ASP A 40 -2.08 -11.74 -20.07
N GLU A 41 -1.55 -12.09 -21.24
CA GLU A 41 -2.09 -11.64 -22.52
C GLU A 41 -3.42 -12.35 -22.85
N PHE A 42 -4.48 -11.57 -23.04
CA PHE A 42 -5.77 -12.05 -23.51
C PHE A 42 -6.51 -10.96 -24.29
N HIS A 43 -7.47 -11.40 -25.12
CA HIS A 43 -8.11 -10.52 -26.10
C HIS A 43 -9.62 -10.71 -26.13
N THR A 44 -10.36 -9.65 -26.46
CA THR A 44 -11.82 -9.69 -26.65
C THR A 44 -12.60 -10.09 -25.40
N VAL A 45 -12.11 -9.66 -24.23
CA VAL A 45 -12.80 -9.78 -22.95
C VAL A 45 -13.38 -8.40 -22.60
N VAL A 46 -14.68 -8.34 -22.33
CA VAL A 46 -15.39 -7.08 -22.07
C VAL A 46 -16.15 -7.14 -20.75
N VAL A 47 -16.49 -5.98 -20.20
CA VAL A 47 -17.43 -5.88 -19.08
C VAL A 47 -18.83 -6.23 -19.57
N GLY A 48 -19.51 -7.14 -18.89
CA GLY A 48 -20.90 -7.52 -19.17
C GLY A 48 -21.78 -7.49 -17.93
N GLU A 49 -23.10 -7.54 -18.14
CA GLU A 49 -24.11 -7.59 -17.09
C GLU A 49 -25.02 -8.80 -17.26
N VAL A 50 -25.19 -9.59 -16.21
CA VAL A 50 -26.09 -10.75 -16.19
C VAL A 50 -27.53 -10.29 -16.03
N ILE A 51 -28.27 -10.14 -17.14
CA ILE A 51 -29.64 -9.61 -17.12
C ILE A 51 -30.68 -10.66 -16.69
N GLU A 52 -30.43 -11.94 -16.97
CA GLU A 52 -31.26 -13.07 -16.56
C GLU A 52 -30.34 -14.23 -16.14
N CYS A 53 -30.68 -14.93 -15.06
CA CYS A 53 -29.97 -16.12 -14.60
C CYS A 53 -30.98 -17.15 -14.10
N GLY A 54 -30.99 -18.35 -14.71
CA GLY A 54 -31.89 -19.45 -14.36
C GLY A 54 -31.18 -20.79 -14.26
N PRO A 55 -31.77 -21.79 -13.58
CA PRO A 55 -31.18 -23.13 -13.48
C PRO A 55 -31.12 -23.81 -14.85
N HIS A 56 -30.07 -24.58 -15.10
CA HIS A 56 -29.94 -25.37 -16.31
C HIS A 56 -30.91 -26.57 -16.27
N PRO A 57 -31.72 -26.83 -17.32
CA PRO A 57 -32.77 -27.85 -17.30
C PRO A 57 -32.21 -29.28 -17.15
N ASP A 58 -31.02 -29.53 -17.69
CA ASP A 58 -30.38 -30.85 -17.73
C ASP A 58 -29.09 -30.94 -16.87
N ALA A 59 -28.84 -29.99 -15.95
CA ALA A 59 -27.62 -30.00 -15.11
C ALA A 59 -27.78 -29.23 -13.79
N ASP A 60 -27.69 -29.93 -12.66
CA ASP A 60 -27.95 -29.37 -11.32
C ASP A 60 -26.95 -28.27 -10.88
N LYS A 61 -25.73 -28.28 -11.43
CA LYS A 61 -24.65 -27.34 -11.07
C LYS A 61 -24.41 -26.24 -12.10
N LEU A 62 -25.25 -26.15 -13.14
CA LEU A 62 -25.10 -25.15 -14.18
C LEU A 62 -26.28 -24.18 -14.17
N GLN A 63 -26.01 -22.96 -14.62
CA GLN A 63 -26.97 -21.90 -14.81
C GLN A 63 -26.93 -21.46 -16.26
N ILE A 64 -28.08 -21.07 -16.79
CA ILE A 64 -28.19 -20.39 -18.08
C ILE A 64 -28.36 -18.92 -17.79
N THR A 65 -27.50 -18.11 -18.40
CA THR A 65 -27.52 -16.67 -18.26
C THR A 65 -27.76 -16.00 -19.61
N LYS A 66 -28.49 -14.89 -19.59
CA LYS A 66 -28.43 -13.90 -20.67
C LYS A 66 -27.57 -12.75 -20.20
N VAL A 67 -26.60 -12.38 -21.02
CA VAL A 67 -25.58 -11.40 -20.64
C VAL A 67 -25.57 -10.26 -21.65
N ASN A 68 -25.77 -9.04 -21.16
CA ASN A 68 -25.60 -7.84 -21.94
C ASN A 68 -24.11 -7.48 -22.00
N VAL A 69 -23.56 -7.36 -23.21
CA VAL A 69 -22.15 -7.00 -23.47
C VAL A 69 -22.01 -5.65 -24.19
N GLY A 70 -23.06 -4.82 -24.14
CA GLY A 70 -23.06 -3.46 -24.70
C GLY A 70 -23.30 -3.38 -26.22
N GLU A 71 -23.32 -4.51 -26.91
CA GLU A 71 -23.52 -4.60 -28.36
C GLU A 71 -24.67 -5.56 -28.70
N GLY A 72 -25.68 -5.08 -29.42
CA GLY A 72 -26.74 -5.93 -30.00
C GLY A 72 -27.65 -6.60 -28.97
N GLU A 73 -28.11 -7.81 -29.29
CA GLU A 73 -28.97 -8.62 -28.43
C GLU A 73 -28.16 -9.32 -27.32
N PRO A 74 -28.73 -9.54 -26.13
CA PRO A 74 -28.08 -10.29 -25.06
C PRO A 74 -27.61 -11.68 -25.49
N VAL A 75 -26.48 -12.10 -24.94
CA VAL A 75 -25.80 -13.34 -25.32
C VAL A 75 -26.12 -14.45 -24.32
N ASP A 76 -26.53 -15.62 -24.81
CA ASP A 76 -26.70 -16.82 -23.98
C ASP A 76 -25.34 -17.39 -23.56
N ILE A 77 -25.08 -17.50 -22.26
CA ILE A 77 -23.86 -18.07 -21.68
C ILE A 77 -24.24 -19.06 -20.57
N VAL A 78 -23.66 -20.25 -20.60
CA VAL A 78 -23.80 -21.24 -19.52
C VAL A 78 -22.66 -21.04 -18.52
N CYS A 79 -22.99 -20.86 -17.24
CA CYS A 79 -22.01 -20.70 -16.17
C CYS A 79 -22.23 -21.75 -15.07
N GLY A 80 -21.17 -22.22 -14.45
CA GLY A 80 -21.22 -23.16 -13.31
C GLY A 80 -20.71 -22.58 -12.00
N ALA A 81 -20.40 -21.28 -11.97
CA ALA A 81 -19.84 -20.65 -10.78
C ALA A 81 -20.91 -20.42 -9.71
N PRO A 82 -20.62 -20.72 -8.43
CA PRO A 82 -21.60 -20.65 -7.36
C PRO A 82 -22.09 -19.22 -7.08
N ASN A 83 -21.26 -18.22 -7.37
CA ASN A 83 -21.57 -16.79 -7.17
C ASN A 83 -22.32 -16.14 -8.36
N CYS A 84 -22.55 -16.88 -9.45
CA CYS A 84 -23.26 -16.38 -10.61
C CYS A 84 -24.76 -16.19 -10.30
N ARG A 85 -25.26 -14.98 -10.51
CA ARG A 85 -26.64 -14.56 -10.20
C ARG A 85 -27.08 -13.42 -11.12
N GLN A 86 -28.37 -13.11 -11.13
CA GLN A 86 -28.89 -11.98 -11.90
C GLN A 86 -28.43 -10.63 -11.30
N GLY A 87 -28.13 -9.66 -12.16
CA GLY A 87 -27.83 -8.27 -11.80
C GLY A 87 -26.35 -7.97 -11.52
N ILE A 88 -25.46 -8.96 -11.58
CA ILE A 88 -24.02 -8.73 -11.39
C ILE A 88 -23.35 -8.27 -12.68
N LYS A 89 -22.31 -7.46 -12.53
CA LYS A 89 -21.37 -7.12 -13.60
C LYS A 89 -20.18 -8.06 -13.54
N VAL A 90 -19.72 -8.51 -14.70
CA VAL A 90 -18.78 -9.64 -14.84
C VAL A 90 -17.81 -9.41 -16.00
N ALA A 91 -16.69 -10.11 -16.00
CA ALA A 91 -15.81 -10.20 -17.17
C ALA A 91 -16.33 -11.26 -18.15
N VAL A 92 -16.55 -10.89 -19.41
CA VAL A 92 -17.11 -11.76 -20.44
C VAL A 92 -16.14 -11.94 -21.60
N ALA A 93 -15.66 -13.16 -21.79
CA ALA A 93 -14.91 -13.51 -22.99
C ALA A 93 -15.87 -13.81 -24.15
N LYS A 94 -15.86 -12.94 -25.16
CA LYS A 94 -16.75 -13.06 -26.33
C LYS A 94 -16.31 -14.22 -27.23
N VAL A 95 -17.18 -14.68 -28.13
CA VAL A 95 -16.78 -15.59 -29.21
C VAL A 95 -15.67 -14.95 -30.03
N GLY A 96 -14.58 -15.69 -30.24
CA GLY A 96 -13.37 -15.19 -30.88
C GLY A 96 -12.29 -14.71 -29.91
N ALA A 97 -12.61 -14.57 -28.62
CA ALA A 97 -11.62 -14.28 -27.58
C ALA A 97 -10.56 -15.39 -27.49
N VAL A 98 -9.35 -14.98 -27.11
CA VAL A 98 -8.22 -15.86 -26.82
C VAL A 98 -7.77 -15.54 -25.40
N LEU A 99 -7.94 -16.50 -24.50
CA LEU A 99 -7.52 -16.43 -23.10
C LEU A 99 -6.09 -17.00 -22.95
N PRO A 100 -5.44 -16.78 -21.79
CA PRO A 100 -4.10 -17.31 -21.52
C PRO A 100 -4.01 -18.82 -21.80
N GLY A 101 -2.88 -19.25 -22.36
CA GLY A 101 -2.69 -20.64 -22.82
C GLY A 101 -3.29 -20.96 -24.20
N ASP A 102 -3.51 -19.95 -25.06
CA ASP A 102 -4.12 -20.06 -26.41
C ASP A 102 -5.53 -20.68 -26.39
N PHE A 103 -6.29 -20.40 -25.33
CA PHE A 103 -7.65 -20.94 -25.17
C PHE A 103 -8.67 -20.10 -25.95
N LYS A 104 -9.14 -20.62 -27.09
CA LYS A 104 -10.03 -19.91 -28.01
C LYS A 104 -11.50 -20.12 -27.67
N ILE A 105 -12.21 -19.03 -27.40
CA ILE A 105 -13.65 -19.05 -27.15
C ILE A 105 -14.43 -19.21 -28.46
N LYS A 106 -15.25 -20.26 -28.53
CA LYS A 106 -16.09 -20.59 -29.69
C LYS A 106 -17.53 -20.79 -29.25
N LYS A 107 -18.46 -20.64 -30.19
CA LYS A 107 -19.87 -21.03 -29.97
C LYS A 107 -19.92 -22.52 -29.68
N ALA A 108 -20.51 -22.90 -28.56
CA ALA A 108 -20.66 -24.28 -28.14
C ALA A 108 -22.08 -24.53 -27.64
N LYS A 109 -22.42 -25.80 -27.45
CA LYS A 109 -23.57 -26.20 -26.65
C LYS A 109 -23.06 -26.95 -25.44
N LEU A 110 -23.37 -26.45 -24.24
CA LEU A 110 -23.10 -27.17 -23.00
C LEU A 110 -24.41 -27.85 -22.60
N ARG A 111 -24.39 -29.18 -22.49
CA ARG A 111 -25.55 -30.00 -22.07
C ARG A 111 -26.86 -29.65 -22.83
N GLY A 112 -26.74 -29.36 -24.13
CA GLY A 112 -27.88 -29.07 -25.02
C GLY A 112 -28.24 -27.59 -25.16
N GLN A 113 -27.78 -26.74 -24.23
CA GLN A 113 -28.06 -25.30 -24.21
C GLN A 113 -26.93 -24.51 -24.90
N PRO A 114 -27.26 -23.46 -25.67
CA PRO A 114 -26.26 -22.63 -26.33
C PRO A 114 -25.41 -21.87 -25.31
N SER A 115 -24.09 -21.81 -25.54
CA SER A 115 -23.16 -20.95 -24.82
C SER A 115 -22.29 -20.22 -25.83
N ASN A 116 -22.49 -18.91 -25.95
CA ASN A 116 -21.87 -18.03 -26.92
C ASN A 116 -20.85 -17.10 -26.25
N GLY A 117 -20.07 -17.65 -25.32
CA GLY A 117 -19.09 -16.92 -24.53
C GLY A 117 -18.76 -17.68 -23.25
N MET A 118 -18.02 -17.01 -22.37
CA MET A 118 -17.64 -17.50 -21.06
C MET A 118 -17.61 -16.34 -20.07
N LEU A 119 -18.15 -16.55 -18.87
CA LEU A 119 -17.95 -15.64 -17.73
C LEU A 119 -16.63 -16.03 -17.07
N CYS A 120 -15.70 -15.08 -16.97
CA CYS A 120 -14.33 -15.37 -16.55
C CYS A 120 -14.13 -15.21 -15.04
N SER A 121 -13.29 -16.07 -14.49
CA SER A 121 -12.65 -15.94 -13.17
C SER A 121 -11.31 -15.20 -13.28
N PHE A 122 -10.77 -14.74 -12.14
CA PHE A 122 -9.43 -14.13 -12.10
C PHE A 122 -8.34 -15.07 -12.61
N LYS A 123 -8.47 -16.37 -12.31
CA LYS A 123 -7.54 -17.41 -12.74
C LYS A 123 -7.54 -17.59 -14.26
N GLU A 124 -8.72 -17.62 -14.87
CA GLU A 124 -8.86 -17.75 -16.32
C GLU A 124 -8.31 -16.55 -17.09
N LEU A 125 -8.19 -15.39 -16.44
CA LEU A 125 -7.55 -14.19 -17.02
C LEU A 125 -6.08 -14.03 -16.60
N GLY A 126 -5.50 -14.98 -15.86
CA GLY A 126 -4.12 -14.91 -15.41
C GLY A 126 -3.84 -13.74 -14.45
N LEU A 127 -4.80 -13.41 -13.57
CA LEU A 127 -4.68 -12.31 -12.62
C LEU A 127 -4.35 -12.77 -11.20
N ILE A 128 -5.05 -13.82 -10.72
CA ILE A 128 -4.91 -14.40 -9.38
C ILE A 128 -5.06 -15.92 -9.50
N ASP A 129 -4.15 -16.69 -8.92
CA ASP A 129 -4.10 -18.15 -9.04
C ASP A 129 -5.21 -18.89 -8.27
N GLU A 130 -5.66 -18.30 -7.15
CA GLU A 130 -6.67 -18.85 -6.25
C GLU A 130 -7.83 -17.87 -6.07
N HIS A 131 -8.96 -18.16 -6.72
CA HIS A 131 -10.22 -17.47 -6.51
C HIS A 131 -11.39 -18.42 -6.79
N GLU A 132 -12.41 -18.39 -5.95
CA GLU A 132 -13.61 -19.20 -6.16
C GLU A 132 -14.65 -18.42 -6.98
N GLY A 133 -15.10 -19.00 -8.08
CA GLY A 133 -16.15 -18.42 -8.91
C GLY A 133 -15.68 -17.36 -9.91
N ILE A 134 -16.64 -16.67 -10.53
CA ILE A 134 -16.41 -15.65 -11.57
C ILE A 134 -16.09 -14.28 -10.96
N ILE A 135 -15.46 -13.43 -11.76
CA ILE A 135 -15.17 -12.03 -11.40
C ILE A 135 -16.48 -11.28 -11.23
N GLU A 136 -16.67 -10.67 -10.06
CA GLU A 136 -17.75 -9.74 -9.80
C GLU A 136 -17.21 -8.31 -9.79
N LEU A 137 -17.77 -7.47 -10.67
CA LEU A 137 -17.35 -6.09 -10.85
C LEU A 137 -18.29 -5.13 -10.12
N PRO A 138 -17.81 -3.92 -9.77
CA PRO A 138 -18.63 -2.84 -9.27
C PRO A 138 -19.85 -2.59 -10.14
N THR A 139 -20.97 -2.22 -9.50
CA THR A 139 -22.26 -2.01 -10.18
C THR A 139 -22.24 -0.83 -11.16
N ASP A 140 -21.25 0.05 -11.09
CA ASP A 140 -21.00 1.15 -12.01
C ASP A 140 -20.06 0.79 -13.18
N ALA A 141 -19.53 -0.44 -13.23
CA ALA A 141 -18.62 -0.85 -14.30
C ALA A 141 -19.24 -0.70 -15.71
N PRO A 142 -18.56 -0.09 -16.68
CA PRO A 142 -19.14 0.27 -17.97
C PRO A 142 -19.33 -0.94 -18.89
N VAL A 143 -20.59 -1.38 -19.06
CA VAL A 143 -20.93 -2.53 -19.90
C VAL A 143 -20.50 -2.30 -21.35
N GLY A 144 -19.78 -3.28 -21.92
CA GLY A 144 -19.23 -3.27 -23.27
C GLY A 144 -17.81 -2.70 -23.39
N GLU A 145 -17.28 -2.07 -22.32
CA GLU A 145 -15.88 -1.64 -22.31
C GLU A 145 -14.93 -2.84 -22.28
N ASP A 146 -13.79 -2.72 -22.96
CA ASP A 146 -12.72 -3.70 -22.89
C ASP A 146 -12.21 -3.85 -21.46
N TYR A 147 -12.11 -5.09 -20.99
CA TYR A 147 -11.77 -5.39 -19.60
C TYR A 147 -10.34 -4.97 -19.26
N ARG A 148 -9.39 -5.09 -20.20
CA ARG A 148 -8.01 -4.63 -19.99
C ARG A 148 -7.97 -3.11 -19.85
N LYS A 149 -8.75 -2.40 -20.66
CA LYS A 149 -8.85 -0.94 -20.56
C LYS A 149 -9.52 -0.50 -19.25
N TYR A 150 -10.62 -1.14 -18.85
CA TYR A 150 -11.36 -0.82 -17.63
C TYR A 150 -10.48 -0.94 -16.38
N LEU A 151 -9.72 -2.04 -16.27
CA LEU A 151 -8.79 -2.25 -15.15
C LEU A 151 -7.38 -1.70 -15.39
N GLN A 152 -7.11 -1.09 -16.54
CA GLN A 152 -5.77 -0.63 -16.93
C GLN A 152 -4.71 -1.73 -16.78
N LEU A 153 -4.97 -2.91 -17.36
CA LEU A 153 -4.11 -4.10 -17.24
C LEU A 153 -2.85 -4.06 -18.11
N ASP A 154 -2.71 -3.06 -18.97
CA ASP A 154 -1.48 -2.80 -19.72
C ASP A 154 -0.53 -1.98 -18.83
N ASP A 155 -0.06 -2.66 -17.79
CA ASP A 155 0.77 -2.13 -16.70
C ASP A 155 1.82 -3.19 -16.31
N ASN A 156 2.88 -2.74 -15.64
CA ASN A 156 3.92 -3.60 -15.10
C ASN A 156 4.00 -3.49 -13.58
N SER A 157 4.26 -4.61 -12.92
CA SER A 157 4.77 -4.68 -11.56
C SER A 157 6.30 -4.64 -11.63
N ILE A 158 6.91 -3.62 -11.03
CA ILE A 158 8.37 -3.46 -10.94
C ILE A 158 8.78 -3.86 -9.53
N ASP A 159 9.71 -4.81 -9.41
CA ASP A 159 10.34 -5.18 -8.14
C ASP A 159 11.73 -4.56 -8.04
N ILE A 160 11.96 -3.80 -6.98
CA ILE A 160 13.26 -3.19 -6.68
C ILE A 160 13.88 -3.77 -5.41
N ASP A 161 15.16 -4.13 -5.45
CA ASP A 161 15.93 -4.40 -4.23
C ASP A 161 16.49 -3.09 -3.67
N LEU A 162 16.24 -2.86 -2.39
CA LEU A 162 16.56 -1.61 -1.72
C LEU A 162 17.64 -1.84 -0.68
N THR A 163 18.74 -1.11 -0.85
CA THR A 163 19.78 -1.05 0.16
C THR A 163 19.26 -0.37 1.44
N PRO A 164 19.77 -0.73 2.63
CA PRO A 164 19.22 -0.24 3.90
C PRO A 164 19.25 1.29 4.10
N ASN A 165 20.10 2.02 3.38
CA ASN A 165 20.20 3.48 3.46
C ASN A 165 18.98 4.19 2.84
N ARG A 166 18.31 3.60 1.84
CA ARG A 166 17.20 4.20 1.09
C ARG A 166 15.82 3.81 1.63
N GLY A 167 15.65 3.89 2.95
CA GLY A 167 14.36 3.64 3.60
C GLY A 167 13.23 4.56 3.10
N ASP A 168 13.58 5.76 2.63
CA ASP A 168 12.66 6.71 2.01
C ASP A 168 12.01 6.18 0.73
N CYS A 169 12.70 5.29 0.01
CA CYS A 169 12.25 4.67 -1.24
C CYS A 169 11.38 3.43 -1.04
N LEU A 170 11.04 3.06 0.21
CA LEU A 170 10.09 1.98 0.50
C LEU A 170 8.61 2.40 0.30
N SER A 171 8.37 3.31 -0.65
CA SER A 171 7.05 3.89 -0.97
C SER A 171 6.97 4.46 -2.38
N ILE A 172 5.75 4.56 -2.93
CA ILE A 172 5.48 5.27 -4.19
C ILE A 172 5.94 6.72 -4.08
N ARG A 173 5.64 7.40 -2.97
CA ARG A 173 6.08 8.78 -2.73
C ARG A 173 7.61 8.94 -2.82
N GLY A 174 8.35 8.00 -2.25
CA GLY A 174 9.82 7.96 -2.28
C GLY A 174 10.36 7.78 -3.69
N ILE A 175 9.92 6.72 -4.35
CA ILE A 175 10.36 6.38 -5.72
C ILE A 175 9.98 7.49 -6.71
N ALA A 176 8.78 8.07 -6.58
CA ALA A 176 8.34 9.19 -7.39
C ALA A 176 9.23 10.42 -7.23
N ARG A 177 9.73 10.68 -6.01
CA ARG A 177 10.70 11.76 -5.78
C ARG A 177 11.98 11.53 -6.56
N GLU A 178 12.56 10.33 -6.50
CA GLU A 178 13.79 10.00 -7.22
C GLU A 178 13.59 10.13 -8.73
N VAL A 179 12.53 9.55 -9.27
CA VAL A 179 12.21 9.67 -10.70
C VAL A 179 11.97 11.12 -11.10
N GLY A 180 11.35 11.93 -10.24
CA GLY A 180 11.22 13.38 -10.43
C GLY A 180 12.55 14.10 -10.52
N VAL A 181 13.49 13.82 -9.62
CA VAL A 181 14.85 14.38 -9.63
C VAL A 181 15.58 14.01 -10.92
N LEU A 182 15.61 12.71 -11.26
CA LEU A 182 16.34 12.17 -12.42
C LEU A 182 15.84 12.74 -13.75
N ASN A 183 14.54 13.01 -13.86
CA ASN A 183 13.92 13.56 -15.06
C ASN A 183 13.70 15.08 -14.99
N ARG A 184 14.11 15.74 -13.89
CA ARG A 184 13.87 17.17 -13.63
C ARG A 184 12.39 17.57 -13.75
N MET A 185 11.52 16.71 -13.26
CA MET A 185 10.06 16.89 -13.28
C MET A 185 9.53 17.15 -11.88
N ASP A 186 8.45 17.92 -11.81
CA ASP A 186 7.73 18.11 -10.56
C ASP A 186 6.88 16.87 -10.26
N VAL A 187 6.82 16.50 -8.99
CA VAL A 187 6.05 15.35 -8.52
C VAL A 187 4.66 15.80 -8.07
N SER A 188 3.63 15.16 -8.60
CA SER A 188 2.23 15.44 -8.29
C SER A 188 1.74 14.51 -7.18
N ALA A 189 1.92 14.92 -5.92
CA ALA A 189 1.38 14.16 -4.80
C ALA A 189 -0.16 14.24 -4.73
N PRO A 190 -0.87 13.14 -4.42
CA PRO A 190 -2.29 13.17 -4.12
C PRO A 190 -2.58 14.16 -2.98
N GLN A 191 -3.60 14.99 -3.16
CA GLN A 191 -4.05 15.89 -2.10
C GLN A 191 -4.85 15.09 -1.08
N SER A 192 -4.35 15.01 0.16
CA SER A 192 -5.13 14.58 1.33
C SER A 192 -5.55 15.81 2.10
N SER A 193 -6.84 15.93 2.40
CA SER A 193 -7.33 16.99 3.29
C SER A 193 -7.37 16.49 4.73
N GLU A 194 -7.24 17.40 5.69
CA GLU A 194 -7.51 17.10 7.09
C GLU A 194 -8.98 16.70 7.26
N VAL A 195 -9.21 15.54 7.87
CA VAL A 195 -10.56 15.04 8.17
C VAL A 195 -11.04 15.71 9.45
N LYS A 196 -12.13 16.45 9.36
CA LYS A 196 -12.74 17.08 10.53
C LYS A 196 -13.36 16.02 11.43
N ALA A 197 -13.09 16.12 12.73
CA ALA A 197 -13.78 15.31 13.73
C ALA A 197 -15.28 15.64 13.76
N THR A 198 -16.12 14.61 13.80
CA THR A 198 -17.59 14.74 13.96
C THR A 198 -18.08 14.22 15.30
N ILE A 199 -17.24 13.48 16.01
CA ILE A 199 -17.43 13.00 17.39
C ILE A 199 -16.26 13.46 18.26
N ASP A 200 -16.43 13.44 19.58
CA ASP A 200 -15.42 13.88 20.55
C ASP A 200 -14.66 12.70 21.20
N ASP A 201 -14.95 11.46 20.77
CA ASP A 201 -14.34 10.25 21.32
C ASP A 201 -12.83 10.22 21.10
N VAL A 202 -12.08 9.99 22.18
CA VAL A 202 -10.63 9.90 22.22
C VAL A 202 -10.19 8.82 23.20
N LEU A 203 -9.01 8.27 22.96
CA LEU A 203 -8.22 7.57 23.98
C LEU A 203 -7.01 8.42 24.32
N SER A 204 -6.61 8.45 25.58
CA SER A 204 -5.34 9.04 26.00
C SER A 204 -4.19 8.13 25.60
N ILE A 205 -3.02 8.72 25.37
CA ILE A 205 -1.83 8.00 24.92
C ILE A 205 -0.67 8.39 25.83
N THR A 206 -0.06 7.38 26.46
CA THR A 206 1.08 7.56 27.37
C THR A 206 2.33 6.92 26.78
N LEU A 207 3.39 7.70 26.61
CA LEU A 207 4.70 7.24 26.14
C LEU A 207 5.61 6.93 27.34
N SER A 208 5.54 5.71 27.87
CA SER A 208 6.43 5.27 28.96
C SER A 208 7.84 4.93 28.46
N ALA A 209 7.97 4.64 27.17
CA ALA A 209 9.22 4.37 26.46
C ALA A 209 9.45 5.45 25.38
N ALA A 210 9.46 6.72 25.77
CA ALA A 210 9.47 7.87 24.86
C ALA A 210 10.72 7.96 23.96
N GLU A 211 11.86 7.39 24.37
CA GLU A 211 13.06 7.30 23.52
C GLU A 211 12.85 6.31 22.37
N GLN A 212 12.15 5.21 22.62
CA GLN A 212 11.85 4.18 21.64
C GLN A 212 10.65 4.53 20.76
N CYS A 213 9.69 5.29 21.30
CA CYS A 213 8.55 5.83 20.57
C CYS A 213 8.39 7.33 20.88
N PRO A 214 9.10 8.21 20.17
CA PRO A 214 9.02 9.65 20.39
C PRO A 214 7.70 10.29 19.96
N ARG A 215 6.94 9.64 19.07
CA ARG A 215 5.66 10.15 18.57
C ARG A 215 4.69 9.00 18.32
N TYR A 216 3.47 9.13 18.85
CA TYR A 216 2.38 8.20 18.61
C TYR A 216 1.08 8.98 18.43
N LEU A 217 0.39 8.71 17.32
CA LEU A 217 -0.92 9.26 17.01
C LEU A 217 -1.95 8.15 17.06
N GLY A 218 -3.07 8.47 17.71
CA GLY A 218 -4.24 7.63 17.82
C GLY A 218 -5.46 8.34 17.25
N ARG A 219 -6.37 7.59 16.62
CA ARG A 219 -7.66 8.14 16.21
C ARG A 219 -8.78 7.13 16.34
N VAL A 220 -9.85 7.52 17.03
CA VAL A 220 -11.08 6.74 17.11
C VAL A 220 -11.94 6.97 15.87
N VAL A 221 -12.46 5.90 15.28
CA VAL A 221 -13.47 5.94 14.22
C VAL A 221 -14.60 4.98 14.60
N LYS A 222 -15.82 5.49 14.76
CA LYS A 222 -16.99 4.71 15.23
C LYS A 222 -17.99 4.43 14.11
N GLY A 223 -18.65 3.28 14.22
CA GLY A 223 -19.74 2.89 13.34
C GLY A 223 -19.31 2.61 11.90
N VAL A 224 -18.13 2.01 11.70
CA VAL A 224 -17.69 1.57 10.38
C VAL A 224 -18.47 0.32 9.93
N ASP A 225 -18.73 0.21 8.63
CA ASP A 225 -19.32 -0.99 8.01
C ASP A 225 -18.26 -1.78 7.26
N LEU A 226 -17.72 -2.81 7.91
CA LEU A 226 -16.69 -3.69 7.35
C LEU A 226 -17.24 -4.72 6.36
N THR A 227 -18.57 -4.81 6.19
CA THR A 227 -19.16 -5.67 5.16
C THR A 227 -19.03 -5.07 3.75
N ARG A 228 -18.69 -3.79 3.65
CA ARG A 228 -18.44 -3.10 2.37
C ARG A 228 -17.11 -3.58 1.80
N PRO A 229 -17.07 -4.05 0.54
CA PRO A 229 -15.83 -4.54 -0.05
C PRO A 229 -14.85 -3.41 -0.33
N THR A 230 -13.55 -3.72 -0.26
CA THR A 230 -12.49 -2.83 -0.72
C THR A 230 -12.70 -2.50 -2.21
N PRO A 231 -12.65 -1.22 -2.62
CA PRO A 231 -12.82 -0.85 -4.03
C PRO A 231 -11.75 -1.46 -4.93
N VAL A 232 -12.14 -1.81 -6.15
CA VAL A 232 -11.27 -2.49 -7.13
C VAL A 232 -9.98 -1.73 -7.42
N TRP A 233 -10.02 -0.40 -7.46
CA TRP A 233 -8.81 0.39 -7.72
C TRP A 233 -7.75 0.23 -6.61
N MET A 234 -8.17 0.03 -5.36
CA MET A 234 -7.26 -0.14 -4.22
C MET A 234 -6.76 -1.57 -4.17
N THR A 235 -7.65 -2.57 -4.35
CA THR A 235 -7.24 -3.98 -4.38
C THR A 235 -6.28 -4.27 -5.52
N GLU A 236 -6.45 -3.65 -6.69
CA GLU A 236 -5.49 -3.77 -7.79
C GLU A 236 -4.15 -3.13 -7.48
N LYS A 237 -4.11 -1.94 -6.86
CA LYS A 237 -2.84 -1.32 -6.44
C LYS A 237 -2.08 -2.15 -5.41
N LEU A 238 -2.80 -2.75 -4.46
CA LEU A 238 -2.24 -3.71 -3.50
C LEU A 238 -1.69 -4.95 -4.21
N ARG A 239 -2.49 -5.59 -5.07
CA ARG A 239 -2.12 -6.81 -5.80
C ARG A 239 -0.86 -6.60 -6.65
N ARG A 240 -0.81 -5.50 -7.41
CA ARG A 240 0.34 -5.14 -8.26
C ARG A 240 1.61 -4.82 -7.47
N SER A 241 1.46 -4.57 -6.17
CA SER A 241 2.56 -4.34 -5.23
C SER A 241 2.86 -5.58 -4.37
N GLY A 242 2.30 -6.75 -4.73
CA GLY A 242 2.54 -8.01 -4.03
C GLY A 242 1.73 -8.20 -2.74
N ILE A 243 0.79 -7.31 -2.43
CA ILE A 243 -0.05 -7.40 -1.23
C ILE A 243 -1.43 -7.95 -1.62
N ARG A 244 -1.86 -9.01 -0.92
CA ARG A 244 -3.21 -9.56 -1.06
C ARG A 244 -4.21 -8.70 -0.28
N SER A 245 -5.36 -8.45 -0.89
CA SER A 245 -6.50 -7.83 -0.21
C SER A 245 -7.12 -8.81 0.81
N ILE A 246 -7.39 -8.32 2.02
CA ILE A 246 -7.90 -9.11 3.15
C ILE A 246 -9.26 -8.57 3.58
N ASP A 247 -9.26 -7.36 4.13
CA ASP A 247 -10.44 -6.64 4.58
C ASP A 247 -10.19 -5.13 4.40
N PRO A 248 -11.24 -4.30 4.36
CA PRO A 248 -11.10 -2.89 4.07
C PRO A 248 -10.13 -2.14 4.99
N VAL A 249 -10.07 -2.47 6.27
CA VAL A 249 -9.23 -1.74 7.23
C VAL A 249 -7.76 -2.08 7.00
N VAL A 250 -7.44 -3.36 6.89
CA VAL A 250 -6.07 -3.83 6.59
C VAL A 250 -5.63 -3.38 5.20
N ASP A 251 -6.53 -3.39 4.22
CA ASP A 251 -6.25 -2.93 2.87
C ASP A 251 -5.91 -1.43 2.84
N ILE A 252 -6.62 -0.60 3.61
CA ILE A 252 -6.35 0.84 3.73
C ILE A 252 -4.99 1.08 4.39
N THR A 253 -4.67 0.40 5.49
CA THR A 253 -3.37 0.59 6.17
C THR A 253 -2.21 0.12 5.29
N ASN A 254 -2.36 -1.00 4.58
CA ASN A 254 -1.39 -1.47 3.59
C ASN A 254 -1.27 -0.51 2.39
N TYR A 255 -2.38 0.07 1.95
CA TYR A 255 -2.38 1.05 0.87
C TYR A 255 -1.57 2.29 1.26
N VAL A 256 -1.80 2.84 2.46
CA VAL A 256 -1.05 4.00 2.99
C VAL A 256 0.42 3.65 3.20
N LEU A 257 0.72 2.43 3.64
CA LEU A 257 2.09 1.93 3.76
C LEU A 257 2.81 1.95 2.41
N LEU A 258 2.17 1.52 1.32
CA LEU A 258 2.76 1.55 -0.02
C LEU A 258 2.80 2.97 -0.60
N GLU A 259 1.73 3.74 -0.43
CA GLU A 259 1.60 5.10 -0.99
C GLU A 259 2.64 6.05 -0.37
N LEU A 260 2.75 6.06 0.96
CA LEU A 260 3.52 7.04 1.72
C LEU A 260 4.76 6.45 2.40
N GLY A 261 4.87 5.13 2.54
CA GLY A 261 5.96 4.47 3.28
C GLY A 261 5.75 4.41 4.77
N HIS A 262 4.53 4.73 5.24
CA HIS A 262 4.21 4.82 6.65
C HIS A 262 3.39 3.61 7.11
N PRO A 263 3.96 2.69 7.91
CA PRO A 263 3.19 1.58 8.45
C PRO A 263 2.17 2.09 9.49
N MET A 264 0.94 1.63 9.34
CA MET A 264 -0.14 1.90 10.29
C MET A 264 -0.73 0.60 10.82
N HIS A 265 -1.41 0.69 11.96
CA HIS A 265 -2.17 -0.42 12.51
C HIS A 265 -3.58 0.03 12.90
N ALA A 266 -4.47 -0.93 13.08
CA ALA A 266 -5.83 -0.69 13.51
C ALA A 266 -6.19 -1.72 14.57
N PHE A 267 -6.69 -1.23 15.71
CA PHE A 267 -7.21 -2.05 16.78
C PHE A 267 -8.74 -2.02 16.78
N ASP A 268 -9.35 -3.12 17.19
CA ASP A 268 -10.76 -3.11 17.56
C ASP A 268 -10.91 -2.30 18.86
N LEU A 269 -11.56 -1.14 18.77
CA LEU A 269 -11.73 -0.24 19.91
C LEU A 269 -12.51 -0.92 21.04
N ASP A 270 -13.45 -1.81 20.72
CA ASP A 270 -14.29 -2.47 21.71
C ASP A 270 -13.53 -3.60 22.45
N ALA A 271 -12.35 -4.00 21.95
CA ALA A 271 -11.46 -4.96 22.60
C ALA A 271 -10.43 -4.31 23.55
N LEU A 272 -10.30 -2.98 23.49
CA LEU A 272 -9.37 -2.21 24.31
C LEU A 272 -9.93 -1.93 25.70
N GLU A 273 -9.08 -2.02 26.72
CA GLU A 273 -9.45 -1.74 28.11
C GLU A 273 -8.68 -0.53 28.64
N GLY A 274 -9.32 0.65 28.61
CA GLY A 274 -8.73 1.88 29.12
C GLY A 274 -7.99 2.69 28.04
N ASP A 275 -6.87 3.30 28.42
CA ASP A 275 -6.06 4.15 27.54
C ASP A 275 -4.89 3.38 26.91
N ILE A 276 -4.20 3.99 25.93
CA ILE A 276 -3.03 3.38 25.29
C ILE A 276 -1.76 3.75 26.05
N THR A 277 -0.93 2.74 26.34
CA THR A 277 0.41 2.91 26.88
C THR A 277 1.44 2.25 25.97
N VAL A 278 2.37 3.07 25.45
CA VAL A 278 3.54 2.58 24.70
C VAL A 278 4.68 2.39 25.68
N ARG A 279 5.08 1.13 25.90
CA ARG A 279 6.06 0.75 26.93
C ARG A 279 6.92 -0.41 26.47
N LEU A 280 7.99 -0.67 27.21
CA LEU A 280 8.72 -1.92 27.10
C LEU A 280 7.91 -3.09 27.70
N ALA A 281 8.16 -4.29 27.18
CA ALA A 281 7.55 -5.52 27.67
C ALA A 281 7.96 -5.78 29.13
N GLN A 282 7.03 -6.34 29.90
CA GLN A 282 7.31 -6.82 31.24
C GLN A 282 8.09 -8.15 31.18
N PRO A 283 8.85 -8.51 32.23
CA PRO A 283 9.55 -9.78 32.27
C PRO A 283 8.59 -10.96 32.06
N LYS A 284 8.87 -11.78 31.05
CA LYS A 284 8.07 -12.96 30.66
C LYS A 284 6.63 -12.64 30.24
N GLU A 285 6.40 -11.43 29.73
CA GLU A 285 5.12 -11.05 29.16
C GLU A 285 4.82 -11.92 27.94
N GLN A 286 3.63 -12.51 27.89
CA GLN A 286 3.19 -13.35 26.78
C GLN A 286 2.28 -12.54 25.86
N LEU A 287 2.40 -12.78 24.56
CA LEU A 287 1.51 -12.20 23.56
C LEU A 287 1.14 -13.27 22.52
N THR A 288 -0.17 -13.40 22.25
CA THR A 288 -0.66 -14.19 21.13
C THR A 288 -0.75 -13.30 19.89
N LEU A 289 0.00 -13.67 18.86
CA LEU A 289 0.10 -12.95 17.59
C LEU A 289 -1.07 -13.29 16.66
N LEU A 290 -1.28 -12.46 15.64
CA LEU A 290 -2.37 -12.64 14.64
C LEU A 290 -2.34 -14.00 13.91
N ASP A 291 -1.20 -14.66 13.86
CA ASP A 291 -1.00 -15.98 13.25
C ASP A 291 -1.15 -17.15 14.23
N ASP A 292 -1.76 -16.92 15.40
CA ASP A 292 -1.96 -17.87 16.49
C ASP A 292 -0.68 -18.30 17.23
N GLN A 293 0.48 -17.74 16.89
CA GLN A 293 1.70 -18.01 17.62
C GLN A 293 1.70 -17.29 18.98
N GLU A 294 1.95 -18.02 20.05
CA GLU A 294 2.22 -17.45 21.37
C GLU A 294 3.72 -17.20 21.53
N VAL A 295 4.09 -15.98 21.89
CA VAL A 295 5.49 -15.57 22.07
C VAL A 295 5.73 -14.99 23.46
N GLU A 296 6.84 -15.37 24.07
CA GLU A 296 7.36 -14.75 25.29
C GLU A 296 8.25 -13.57 24.88
N LEU A 297 7.88 -12.37 25.32
CA LEU A 297 8.54 -11.13 24.94
C LEU A 297 9.74 -10.84 25.86
N ASP A 298 10.84 -10.41 25.24
CA ASP A 298 12.01 -9.91 25.95
C ASP A 298 11.76 -8.49 26.48
N GLU A 299 12.33 -8.16 27.64
CA GLU A 299 12.18 -6.86 28.33
C GLU A 299 12.62 -5.64 27.51
N ASP A 300 13.44 -5.84 26.47
CA ASP A 300 13.89 -4.78 25.56
C ASP A 300 12.94 -4.60 24.35
N THR A 301 11.84 -5.35 24.28
CA THR A 301 10.86 -5.30 23.19
C THR A 301 9.81 -4.23 23.47
N LEU A 302 9.63 -3.32 22.53
CA LEU A 302 8.60 -2.31 22.59
C LEU A 302 7.22 -2.93 22.29
N VAL A 303 6.24 -2.63 23.14
CA VAL A 303 4.86 -3.09 22.98
C VAL A 303 3.89 -1.92 23.01
N ILE A 304 2.78 -2.10 22.30
CA ILE A 304 1.58 -1.28 22.49
C ILE A 304 0.70 -2.05 23.46
N ALA A 305 0.31 -1.40 24.56
CA ALA A 305 -0.49 -1.99 25.62
C ALA A 305 -1.69 -1.10 25.96
N ASP A 306 -2.72 -1.69 26.55
CA ASP A 306 -3.75 -0.96 27.27
C ASP A 306 -3.45 -0.97 28.79
N ASP A 307 -4.44 -0.62 29.62
CA ASP A 307 -4.27 -0.59 31.08
C ASP A 307 -3.99 -1.98 31.69
N ASN A 308 -4.31 -3.06 30.97
CA ASN A 308 -4.33 -4.42 31.49
C ASN A 308 -3.35 -5.37 30.80
N LYS A 309 -3.11 -5.25 29.49
CA LYS A 309 -2.39 -6.25 28.68
C LYS A 309 -1.63 -5.63 27.50
N ALA A 310 -0.61 -6.34 27.03
CA ALA A 310 -0.01 -6.06 25.72
C ALA A 310 -1.01 -6.39 24.60
N LEU A 311 -1.08 -5.51 23.62
CA LEU A 311 -1.98 -5.59 22.47
C LEU A 311 -1.22 -5.97 21.20
N ALA A 312 0.02 -5.51 21.03
CA ALA A 312 0.82 -5.76 19.84
C ALA A 312 2.32 -5.56 20.13
N MET A 313 3.16 -6.16 19.28
CA MET A 313 4.59 -5.80 19.20
C MET A 313 4.72 -4.56 18.34
N ALA A 314 5.14 -3.46 18.97
CA ALA A 314 5.17 -2.14 18.35
C ALA A 314 6.04 -2.15 17.09
N GLY A 315 5.50 -1.67 15.97
CA GLY A 315 6.21 -1.60 14.68
C GLY A 315 6.58 -2.95 14.06
N VAL A 316 6.11 -4.08 14.61
CA VAL A 316 6.46 -5.42 14.14
C VAL A 316 5.22 -6.24 13.76
N TYR A 317 4.33 -6.53 14.71
CA TYR A 317 3.20 -7.42 14.47
C TYR A 317 2.05 -7.22 15.45
N GLY A 318 0.81 -7.31 14.96
CA GLY A 318 -0.40 -7.18 15.76
C GLY A 318 -0.66 -8.40 16.65
N GLY A 319 -1.34 -8.19 17.76
CA GLY A 319 -1.86 -9.25 18.60
C GLY A 319 -3.24 -9.72 18.13
N LYS A 320 -3.54 -10.99 18.37
CA LYS A 320 -4.80 -11.61 17.93
C LYS A 320 -6.04 -11.00 18.57
N ASN A 321 -5.97 -10.70 19.86
CA ASN A 321 -7.15 -10.34 20.66
C ASN A 321 -7.52 -8.85 20.56
N SER A 322 -6.66 -8.05 19.94
CA SER A 322 -6.80 -6.60 19.80
C SER A 322 -7.03 -6.17 18.34
N GLY A 323 -6.77 -7.07 17.39
CA GLY A 323 -6.95 -6.83 15.96
C GLY A 323 -8.41 -6.73 15.54
N VAL A 324 -8.63 -6.03 14.44
CA VAL A 324 -9.94 -5.88 13.80
C VAL A 324 -10.45 -7.23 13.30
N THR A 325 -11.75 -7.46 13.44
CA THR A 325 -12.46 -8.65 12.95
C THR A 325 -13.61 -8.24 12.04
N GLU A 326 -14.21 -9.20 11.34
CA GLU A 326 -15.40 -8.97 10.49
C GLU A 326 -16.58 -8.34 11.24
N ASN A 327 -16.62 -8.45 12.58
CA ASN A 327 -17.70 -7.92 13.41
C ASN A 327 -17.38 -6.56 14.05
N SER A 328 -16.16 -6.07 13.91
CA SER A 328 -15.72 -4.83 14.53
C SER A 328 -16.44 -3.63 13.90
N GLN A 329 -16.94 -2.72 14.73
CA GLN A 329 -17.64 -1.51 14.29
C GLN A 329 -16.94 -0.23 14.72
N ASN A 330 -16.05 -0.33 15.71
CA ASN A 330 -15.33 0.80 16.26
C ASN A 330 -13.84 0.49 16.17
N ILE A 331 -13.09 1.40 15.58
CA ILE A 331 -11.68 1.19 15.24
C ILE A 331 -10.85 2.26 15.95
N PHE A 332 -9.70 1.86 16.46
CA PHE A 332 -8.65 2.78 16.89
C PHE A 332 -7.46 2.65 15.93
N LEU A 333 -7.23 3.70 15.13
CA LEU A 333 -6.10 3.77 14.20
C LEU A 333 -4.83 4.19 14.94
N GLU A 334 -3.73 3.52 14.61
CA GLU A 334 -2.37 3.81 15.06
C GLU A 334 -1.53 4.37 13.90
N SER A 335 -0.83 5.47 14.18
CA SER A 335 0.27 5.98 13.35
C SER A 335 1.40 6.49 14.24
N ALA A 336 2.57 5.87 14.15
CA ALA A 336 3.65 6.11 15.11
C ALA A 336 5.00 6.31 14.45
N PHE A 337 5.90 6.98 15.14
CA PHE A 337 7.32 6.93 14.86
C PHE A 337 7.98 6.07 15.95
N PHE A 338 8.53 4.93 15.54
CA PHE A 338 9.41 4.13 16.37
C PHE A 338 10.86 4.41 15.98
N ALA A 339 11.73 4.62 16.97
CA ALA A 339 13.14 4.80 16.72
C ALA A 339 13.71 3.52 16.05
N PRO A 340 14.50 3.64 14.95
CA PRO A 340 15.00 2.46 14.22
C PRO A 340 15.73 1.46 15.11
N ASP A 341 16.55 1.95 16.04
CA ASP A 341 17.31 1.12 17.00
C ASP A 341 16.41 0.30 17.93
N ALA A 342 15.20 0.78 18.22
CA ALA A 342 14.24 0.06 19.04
C ALA A 342 13.61 -1.14 18.30
N ILE A 343 13.59 -1.10 16.97
CA ILE A 343 12.95 -2.11 16.10
C ILE A 343 13.98 -3.04 15.46
N LEU A 344 15.21 -2.56 15.24
CA LEU A 344 16.27 -3.28 14.55
C LEU A 344 16.49 -4.68 15.14
N GLY A 345 16.31 -5.70 14.30
CA GLY A 345 16.51 -7.11 14.67
C GLY A 345 15.44 -7.71 15.60
N LYS A 346 14.44 -6.94 16.06
CA LYS A 346 13.37 -7.45 16.94
C LYS A 346 12.50 -8.48 16.23
N ALA A 347 12.01 -8.17 15.03
CA ALA A 347 11.18 -9.08 14.26
C ALA A 347 11.88 -10.44 14.02
N ARG A 348 13.15 -10.40 13.62
CA ARG A 348 13.96 -11.60 13.37
C ARG A 348 14.14 -12.46 14.62
N ARG A 349 14.23 -11.84 15.80
CA ARG A 349 14.32 -12.56 17.08
C ARG A 349 13.11 -13.46 17.32
N TYR A 350 11.94 -13.03 16.86
CA TYR A 350 10.68 -13.77 16.95
C TYR A 350 10.37 -14.59 15.69
N GLY A 351 11.29 -14.68 14.74
CA GLY A 351 11.08 -15.40 13.47
C GLY A 351 10.16 -14.68 12.48
N LEU A 352 9.95 -13.37 12.66
CA LEU A 352 9.07 -12.56 11.84
C LEU A 352 9.85 -11.70 10.85
N HIS A 353 9.22 -11.42 9.72
CA HIS A 353 9.64 -10.39 8.77
C HIS A 353 8.41 -9.74 8.14
N THR A 354 8.06 -8.54 8.58
CA THR A 354 6.86 -7.83 8.15
C THR A 354 7.20 -6.53 7.46
N ASP A 355 6.31 -6.05 6.59
CA ASP A 355 6.44 -4.76 5.91
C ASP A 355 6.66 -3.59 6.87
N ALA A 356 6.01 -3.63 8.05
CA ALA A 356 6.17 -2.65 9.11
C ALA A 356 7.60 -2.71 9.69
N SER A 357 8.05 -3.89 10.13
CA SER A 357 9.38 -4.05 10.72
C SER A 357 10.49 -3.67 9.75
N HIS A 358 10.35 -4.04 8.47
CA HIS A 358 11.32 -3.76 7.42
C HIS A 358 11.50 -2.25 7.17
N ARG A 359 10.42 -1.47 7.25
CA ARG A 359 10.43 -0.02 7.12
C ARG A 359 10.92 0.67 8.38
N TYR A 360 10.38 0.32 9.54
CA TYR A 360 10.78 0.95 10.80
C TYR A 360 12.26 0.72 11.13
N GLU A 361 12.83 -0.46 10.85
CA GLU A 361 14.26 -0.72 11.10
C GLU A 361 15.19 0.10 10.19
N ARG A 362 14.70 0.60 9.04
CA ARG A 362 15.45 1.45 8.10
C ARG A 362 15.16 2.94 8.25
N GLY A 363 14.20 3.30 9.10
CA GLY A 363 13.76 4.68 9.30
C GLY A 363 12.52 5.02 8.48
N VAL A 364 11.45 5.38 9.19
CA VAL A 364 10.25 6.00 8.64
C VAL A 364 10.30 7.48 8.98
N ASP A 365 9.89 8.35 8.06
CA ASP A 365 9.90 9.80 8.26
C ASP A 365 9.16 10.20 9.55
N PRO A 366 9.85 10.83 10.53
CA PRO A 366 9.28 11.20 11.83
C PRO A 366 8.29 12.37 11.75
N GLN A 367 8.05 12.95 10.56
CA GLN A 367 7.08 14.02 10.33
C GLN A 367 5.83 13.54 9.56
N LEU A 368 5.78 12.27 9.17
CA LEU A 368 4.77 11.73 8.25
C LEU A 368 3.47 11.28 8.94
N GLN A 369 3.49 11.03 10.25
CA GLN A 369 2.45 10.32 10.99
C GLN A 369 1.09 10.99 10.83
N ARG A 370 1.03 12.33 11.00
CA ARG A 370 -0.23 13.08 10.88
C ARG A 370 -0.82 12.98 9.47
N ALA A 371 0.00 13.15 8.43
CA ALA A 371 -0.49 13.04 7.06
C ALA A 371 -0.97 11.63 6.71
N ALA A 372 -0.26 10.59 7.19
CA ALA A 372 -0.69 9.21 7.01
C ALA A 372 -2.00 8.91 7.76
N MET A 373 -2.15 9.40 8.99
CA MET A 373 -3.38 9.27 9.77
C MET A 373 -4.57 9.92 9.07
N GLU A 374 -4.41 11.15 8.56
CA GLU A 374 -5.49 11.81 7.81
C GLU A 374 -5.85 11.05 6.53
N ARG A 375 -4.85 10.59 5.78
CA ARG A 375 -5.04 9.80 4.56
C ARG A 375 -5.79 8.50 4.81
N ALA A 376 -5.40 7.74 5.83
CA ALA A 376 -6.09 6.52 6.22
C ALA A 376 -7.51 6.79 6.70
N THR A 377 -7.72 7.87 7.47
CA THR A 377 -9.06 8.25 7.95
C THR A 377 -9.97 8.62 6.78
N GLU A 378 -9.49 9.40 5.81
CA GLU A 378 -10.24 9.79 4.61
C GLU A 378 -10.71 8.56 3.83
N LEU A 379 -9.79 7.62 3.58
CA LEU A 379 -10.08 6.39 2.85
C LEU A 379 -11.07 5.51 3.62
N LEU A 380 -10.90 5.37 4.95
CA LEU A 380 -11.77 4.57 5.79
C LEU A 380 -13.20 5.12 5.80
N LEU A 381 -13.37 6.42 5.96
CA LEU A 381 -14.71 7.04 5.93
C LEU A 381 -15.36 6.92 4.53
N ALA A 382 -14.58 7.06 3.45
CA ALA A 382 -15.09 6.92 2.09
C ALA A 382 -15.55 5.48 1.79
N ILE A 383 -14.79 4.48 2.25
CA ILE A 383 -15.00 3.06 1.91
C ILE A 383 -15.95 2.38 2.89
N CYS A 384 -15.81 2.61 4.18
CA CYS A 384 -16.56 1.92 5.24
C CYS A 384 -17.61 2.80 5.89
N GLY A 385 -17.56 4.12 5.70
CA GLY A 385 -18.42 5.05 6.44
C GLY A 385 -17.93 5.26 7.88
N GLY A 386 -18.85 5.64 8.77
CA GLY A 386 -18.55 5.93 10.18
C GLY A 386 -18.28 7.40 10.45
N GLU A 387 -17.84 7.66 11.68
CA GLU A 387 -17.58 8.99 12.22
C GLU A 387 -16.23 9.02 12.93
N ALA A 388 -15.39 10.00 12.59
CA ALA A 388 -14.04 10.11 13.14
C ALA A 388 -14.00 11.09 14.32
N GLY A 389 -13.31 10.68 15.39
CA GLY A 389 -12.89 11.56 16.48
C GLY A 389 -11.70 12.45 16.11
N PRO A 390 -11.27 13.33 17.02
CA PRO A 390 -10.04 14.09 16.82
C PRO A 390 -8.82 13.17 16.91
N VAL A 391 -7.72 13.58 16.28
CA VAL A 391 -6.43 12.88 16.40
C VAL A 391 -5.83 13.20 17.77
N THR A 392 -5.62 12.17 18.59
CA THR A 392 -4.80 12.28 19.81
C THR A 392 -3.34 12.11 19.43
N GLU A 393 -2.49 13.06 19.81
CA GLU A 393 -1.05 12.99 19.57
C GLU A 393 -0.30 13.04 20.91
N ALA A 394 0.53 12.03 21.16
CA ALA A 394 1.56 12.08 22.18
C ALA A 394 2.92 12.25 21.51
N VAL A 395 3.69 13.24 21.95
CA VAL A 395 5.00 13.56 21.38
C VAL A 395 5.99 13.91 22.50
N ALA A 396 7.20 13.36 22.38
CA ALA A 396 8.36 13.70 23.19
C ALA A 396 9.42 14.33 22.28
N GLU A 397 9.33 15.66 22.15
CA GLU A 397 10.16 16.47 21.22
C GLU A 397 11.66 16.28 21.45
N GLU A 398 12.08 16.02 22.68
CA GLU A 398 13.48 15.79 23.04
C GLU A 398 14.08 14.49 22.46
N PHE A 399 13.24 13.51 22.11
CA PHE A 399 13.67 12.22 21.54
C PHE A 399 13.42 12.10 20.04
N LEU A 400 12.76 13.10 19.42
CA LEU A 400 12.64 13.13 17.97
C LEU A 400 14.02 13.33 17.32
N PRO A 401 14.32 12.68 16.18
CA PRO A 401 15.60 12.82 15.51
C PRO A 401 15.92 14.27 15.18
N GLN A 402 16.99 14.81 15.80
CA GLN A 402 17.51 16.13 15.47
C GLN A 402 18.48 16.01 14.30
N ARG A 403 18.28 16.82 13.26
CA ARG A 403 19.14 16.85 12.07
C ARG A 403 20.01 18.09 12.12
N SER A 404 21.28 17.92 11.81
CA SER A 404 22.24 19.02 11.68
C SER A 404 22.43 19.34 10.21
N ASP A 405 22.63 20.62 9.91
CA ASP A 405 23.00 21.04 8.56
C ASP A 405 24.35 20.42 8.19
N ILE A 406 24.46 19.96 6.95
CA ILE A 406 25.69 19.41 6.39
C ILE A 406 26.32 20.46 5.48
N THR A 407 27.62 20.69 5.64
CA THR A 407 28.38 21.57 4.75
C THR A 407 28.99 20.76 3.60
N LEU A 408 28.64 21.10 2.36
CA LEU A 408 29.27 20.57 1.15
C LEU A 408 30.23 21.61 0.55
N ARG A 409 31.52 21.30 0.46
CA ARG A 409 32.53 22.23 -0.07
C ARG A 409 32.81 21.91 -1.54
N ILE A 410 32.82 22.92 -2.41
CA ILE A 410 33.18 22.77 -3.83
C ILE A 410 34.52 22.04 -4.00
N SER A 411 35.50 22.43 -3.17
CA SER A 411 36.84 21.83 -3.20
C SER A 411 36.86 20.35 -2.81
N ARG A 412 35.96 19.92 -1.93
CA ARG A 412 35.84 18.50 -1.52
C ARG A 412 35.14 17.71 -2.61
N LEU A 413 34.00 18.21 -3.11
CA LEU A 413 33.23 17.61 -4.19
C LEU A 413 34.12 17.31 -5.41
N ALA A 414 34.82 18.32 -5.94
CA ALA A 414 35.70 18.15 -7.10
C ALA A 414 36.88 17.20 -6.83
N LYS A 415 37.39 17.17 -5.60
CA LYS A 415 38.49 16.29 -5.21
C LYS A 415 38.07 14.83 -5.14
N VAL A 416 36.86 14.55 -4.65
CA VAL A 416 36.34 13.18 -4.50
C VAL A 416 35.87 12.63 -5.84
N LEU A 417 35.06 13.39 -6.59
CA LEU A 417 34.55 12.96 -7.89
C LEU A 417 35.62 12.95 -8.99
N GLY A 418 36.68 13.75 -8.85
CA GLY A 418 37.70 13.92 -9.87
C GLY A 418 37.24 14.74 -11.09
N VAL A 419 36.03 15.29 -11.03
CA VAL A 419 35.42 16.17 -12.04
C VAL A 419 34.72 17.34 -11.37
N SER A 420 34.60 18.46 -12.08
CA SER A 420 33.83 19.63 -11.62
C SER A 420 32.41 19.57 -12.17
N ILE A 421 31.42 19.71 -11.29
CA ILE A 421 30.01 19.91 -11.63
C ILE A 421 29.71 21.41 -11.53
N ALA A 422 28.84 21.94 -12.38
CA ALA A 422 28.45 23.34 -12.33
C ALA A 422 27.65 23.64 -11.04
N ASP A 423 27.96 24.75 -10.37
CA ASP A 423 27.37 25.11 -9.08
C ASP A 423 25.83 25.17 -9.11
N ASP A 424 25.26 25.69 -10.21
CA ASP A 424 23.82 25.73 -10.44
C ASP A 424 23.20 24.33 -10.54
N SER A 425 23.92 23.36 -11.11
CA SER A 425 23.45 21.97 -11.21
C SER A 425 23.48 21.26 -9.87
N VAL A 426 24.51 21.49 -9.05
CA VAL A 426 24.57 20.93 -7.68
C VAL A 426 23.40 21.47 -6.84
N THR A 427 23.19 22.79 -6.90
CA THR A 427 22.08 23.44 -6.20
C THR A 427 20.73 22.85 -6.65
N GLU A 428 20.50 22.74 -7.96
CA GLU A 428 19.26 22.17 -8.52
C GLU A 428 19.01 20.73 -8.05
N ILE A 429 20.04 19.88 -8.03
CA ILE A 429 19.91 18.48 -7.60
C ILE A 429 19.47 18.42 -6.12
N LEU A 430 20.19 19.13 -5.24
CA LEU A 430 19.91 19.14 -3.81
C LEU A 430 18.51 19.72 -3.49
N GLU A 431 18.12 20.79 -4.17
CA GLU A 431 16.77 21.37 -4.02
C GLU A 431 15.67 20.40 -4.49
N ARG A 432 15.87 19.70 -5.62
CA ARG A 432 14.91 18.72 -6.13
C ARG A 432 14.78 17.48 -5.23
N LEU A 433 15.88 17.08 -4.57
CA LEU A 433 15.86 16.05 -3.53
C LEU A 433 15.09 16.49 -2.27
N GLY A 434 14.68 17.77 -2.20
CA GLY A 434 13.88 18.35 -1.14
C GLY A 434 14.71 18.94 -0.01
N PHE A 435 15.98 19.28 -0.26
CA PHE A 435 16.88 19.82 0.76
C PHE A 435 16.74 21.34 0.83
N ASP A 436 16.94 21.91 2.02
CA ASP A 436 17.05 23.37 2.17
C ASP A 436 18.49 23.78 1.91
N VAL A 437 18.74 24.58 0.86
CA VAL A 437 20.09 24.81 0.33
C VAL A 437 20.43 26.30 0.36
N SER A 438 21.58 26.63 0.94
CA SER A 438 22.16 27.97 0.93
C SER A 438 23.59 27.93 0.41
N PHE A 439 23.88 28.70 -0.64
CA PHE A 439 25.19 28.74 -1.29
C PHE A 439 25.88 30.11 -1.12
N ASP A 440 27.12 30.11 -0.64
CA ASP A 440 27.90 31.34 -0.40
C ASP A 440 28.98 31.64 -1.47
N GLY A 441 29.06 30.81 -2.52
CA GLY A 441 30.07 30.89 -3.57
C GLY A 441 31.29 29.97 -3.35
N GLN A 442 31.42 29.32 -2.20
CA GLN A 442 32.49 28.35 -1.90
C GLN A 442 31.98 27.01 -1.38
N GLN A 443 30.81 27.02 -0.74
CA GLN A 443 30.21 25.86 -0.10
C GLN A 443 28.68 26.01 -0.03
N TRP A 444 28.02 24.86 0.03
CA TRP A 444 26.59 24.74 0.33
C TRP A 444 26.41 24.40 1.81
N GLN A 445 25.46 25.08 2.45
CA GLN A 445 24.87 24.65 3.71
C GLN A 445 23.54 23.98 3.38
N VAL A 446 23.39 22.72 3.80
CA VAL A 446 22.30 21.85 3.37
C VAL A 446 21.53 21.33 4.58
N GLY A 447 20.28 21.75 4.70
CA GLY A 447 19.32 21.20 5.64
C GLY A 447 18.70 19.93 5.09
N VAL A 448 18.95 18.80 5.77
CA VAL A 448 18.52 17.48 5.31
C VAL A 448 17.04 17.24 5.66
N PRO A 449 16.20 16.78 4.71
CA PRO A 449 14.79 16.52 4.94
C PRO A 449 14.56 15.32 5.85
N SER A 450 13.43 15.31 6.57
CA SER A 450 13.14 14.34 7.64
C SER A 450 13.09 12.86 7.21
N TYR A 451 12.89 12.58 5.93
CA TYR A 451 12.83 11.22 5.39
C TYR A 451 14.20 10.58 5.05
N ARG A 452 15.29 11.35 4.95
CA ARG A 452 16.62 10.81 4.55
C ARG A 452 17.45 10.37 5.74
N PHE A 453 17.49 9.09 6.09
CA PHE A 453 18.21 8.60 7.29
C PHE A 453 19.71 8.36 7.07
N ASP A 454 20.16 8.50 5.84
CA ASP A 454 21.49 8.18 5.33
C ASP A 454 22.41 9.40 5.19
N LEU A 455 21.89 10.61 5.37
CA LEU A 455 22.64 11.85 5.21
C LEU A 455 23.04 12.43 6.57
N SER A 456 24.33 12.35 6.90
CA SER A 456 24.92 12.79 8.16
C SER A 456 26.29 13.47 8.02
N ILE A 457 27.00 13.22 6.91
CA ILE A 457 28.33 13.75 6.61
C ILE A 457 28.41 14.35 5.21
N GLU A 458 29.47 15.10 4.94
CA GLU A 458 29.69 15.77 3.65
C GLU A 458 29.79 14.77 2.49
N GLU A 459 30.37 13.59 2.73
CA GLU A 459 30.48 12.54 1.72
C GLU A 459 29.13 12.00 1.24
N ASP A 460 28.11 12.02 2.10
CA ASP A 460 26.78 11.55 1.72
C ASP A 460 26.18 12.50 0.66
N LEU A 461 26.39 13.82 0.81
CA LEU A 461 26.01 14.81 -0.21
C LEU A 461 26.88 14.79 -1.48
N ILE A 462 27.99 14.05 -1.48
CA ILE A 462 28.81 13.84 -2.68
C ILE A 462 28.33 12.62 -3.47
N GLU A 463 27.69 11.66 -2.79
CA GLU A 463 27.02 10.53 -3.43
C GLU A 463 25.76 10.98 -4.18
N GLU A 464 24.99 11.88 -3.58
CA GLU A 464 23.86 12.59 -4.21
C GLU A 464 24.30 13.53 -5.35
#